data_AF-A0A7J2PT03-F1
#
_entry.id   AF-A0A7J2PT03-F1
#
_cell.length_a   1.000
_cell.length_b   1.000
_cell.length_c   1.000
_cell.angle_alpha   90.00
_cell.angle_beta   90.00
_cell.angle_gamma   90.00
#
_symmetry.space_group_name_H-M   'P 1'
#
loop_
_entity.id
_entity.type
_entity.pdbx_description
1 polymer ?
#
loop_
_entity_poly.entity_id
_entity_poly.type
_entity_poly.pdbx_seq_one_letter_code
_entity_poly.pdbx_strand_id
1 'polypeptide(L)'
;KPTIRVNTLKINSSELNKRLRKKGFELEPIEMIPYGFKVIKRTNNLGSTHEFLQGYYYLQNIASMFSAIILDPKPTDIIIDMCAAPGSKSTHIGQLMENKGTLILIDKNKNRIPALETNLRRMGISNALIFNMDAVNLNKLNIKADKILLDAPCTGEGLIRQDPNRKKSRKMKDIEKLALIQKKLLHAGLRALKPNGKLLYSTCSIGPEENELVVHEVLKDKRNYTISKINKPYGVKGLTKVYGKSLREDLIYSQRLYPHLHDTIGFYLCLLKRKAV
;
A
#
# COMPACT_ATOMS: atom_id res chain seq x y z
N LYS A 1 11.48 -14.91 0.12
CA LYS A 1 12.72 -14.26 -0.41
C LYS A 1 12.51 -12.74 -0.43
N PRO A 2 13.54 -11.88 -0.35
CA PRO A 2 13.33 -10.44 -0.51
C PRO A 2 12.86 -10.12 -1.93
N THR A 3 12.28 -8.94 -2.07
CA THR A 3 11.82 -8.43 -3.36
C THR A 3 12.26 -7.00 -3.53
N ILE A 4 12.57 -6.64 -4.77
CA ILE A 4 12.99 -5.30 -5.15
C ILE A 4 12.04 -4.75 -6.20
N ARG A 5 11.73 -3.46 -6.10
CA ARG A 5 11.00 -2.69 -7.09
C ARG A 5 11.95 -1.74 -7.78
N VAL A 6 12.11 -1.86 -9.09
CA VAL A 6 12.93 -0.96 -9.90
C VAL A 6 12.28 0.42 -9.97
N ASN A 7 13.12 1.45 -9.83
CA ASN A 7 12.74 2.83 -10.05
C ASN A 7 12.80 3.20 -11.53
N THR A 8 11.68 3.07 -12.23
CA THR A 8 11.62 3.35 -13.68
C THR A 8 11.80 4.83 -14.03
N LEU A 9 11.78 5.74 -13.05
CA LEU A 9 12.15 7.15 -13.28
C LEU A 9 13.65 7.34 -13.51
N LYS A 10 14.48 6.41 -13.02
CA LYS A 10 15.94 6.56 -13.01
C LYS A 10 16.67 5.51 -13.85
N ILE A 11 16.11 4.32 -14.01
CA ILE A 11 16.76 3.23 -14.73
C ILE A 11 15.74 2.25 -15.33
N ASN A 12 16.09 1.65 -16.46
CA ASN A 12 15.33 0.54 -17.02
C ASN A 12 15.58 -0.76 -16.23
N SER A 13 14.55 -1.61 -16.10
CA SER A 13 14.62 -2.89 -15.39
C SER A 13 15.67 -3.86 -15.95
N SER A 14 15.86 -3.91 -17.27
CA SER A 14 16.88 -4.75 -17.92
C SER A 14 18.30 -4.33 -17.54
N GLU A 15 18.56 -3.02 -17.55
CA GLU A 15 19.86 -2.46 -17.19
C GLU A 15 20.18 -2.64 -15.71
N LEU A 16 19.21 -2.43 -14.81
CA LEU A 16 19.41 -2.72 -13.39
C LEU A 16 19.71 -4.20 -13.16
N ASN A 17 18.96 -5.11 -13.83
CA ASN A 17 19.19 -6.54 -13.72
C ASN A 17 20.62 -6.92 -14.17
N LYS A 18 21.09 -6.35 -15.29
CA LYS A 18 22.47 -6.54 -15.77
C LYS A 18 23.51 -6.07 -14.75
N ARG A 19 23.33 -4.89 -14.15
CA ARG A 19 24.26 -4.34 -13.13
C ARG A 19 24.32 -5.21 -11.88
N LEU A 20 23.17 -5.65 -11.37
CA LEU A 20 23.10 -6.49 -10.18
C LEU A 20 23.65 -7.90 -10.45
N ARG A 21 23.42 -8.47 -11.64
CA ARG A 21 24.02 -9.76 -12.04
C ARG A 21 25.54 -9.71 -12.12
N LYS A 22 26.13 -8.62 -12.62
CA LYS A 22 27.60 -8.41 -12.59
C LYS A 22 28.17 -8.39 -11.16
N LYS A 23 27.35 -8.07 -10.16
CA LYS A 23 27.71 -8.11 -8.73
C LYS A 23 27.39 -9.45 -8.06
N GLY A 24 26.98 -10.45 -8.84
CA GLY A 24 26.68 -11.80 -8.38
C GLY A 24 25.28 -11.99 -7.80
N PHE A 25 24.38 -10.99 -7.91
CA PHE A 25 22.98 -11.20 -7.56
C PHE A 25 22.25 -12.00 -8.63
N GLU A 26 21.35 -12.87 -8.21
CA GLU A 26 20.44 -13.56 -9.12
C GLU A 26 19.02 -13.05 -8.90
N LEU A 27 18.43 -12.53 -9.98
CA LEU A 27 17.10 -11.91 -9.98
C LEU A 27 16.15 -12.68 -10.88
N GLU A 28 14.98 -12.99 -10.33
CA GLU A 28 13.86 -13.61 -11.04
C GLU A 28 12.75 -12.56 -11.20
N PRO A 29 12.22 -12.32 -12.41
CA PRO A 29 11.15 -11.35 -12.62
C PRO A 29 9.87 -11.79 -11.91
N ILE A 30 9.09 -10.83 -11.43
CA ILE A 30 7.75 -11.08 -10.90
C ILE A 30 6.77 -10.91 -12.06
N GLU A 31 6.15 -12.00 -12.50
CA GLU A 31 5.28 -12.03 -13.69
C GLU A 31 4.23 -10.90 -13.73
N MET A 32 3.58 -10.61 -12.60
CA MET A 32 2.56 -9.56 -12.51
C MET A 32 3.10 -8.12 -12.41
N ILE A 33 4.41 -7.95 -12.24
CA ILE A 33 5.06 -6.65 -11.98
C ILE A 33 6.31 -6.54 -12.86
N PRO A 34 6.23 -5.88 -14.03
CA PRO A 34 7.33 -5.81 -14.99
C PRO A 34 8.64 -5.22 -14.43
N TYR A 35 8.53 -4.34 -13.43
CA TYR A 35 9.64 -3.71 -12.72
C TYR A 35 9.89 -4.31 -11.32
N GLY A 36 9.41 -5.52 -11.06
CA GLY A 36 9.57 -6.23 -9.80
C GLY A 36 10.46 -7.46 -9.97
N PHE A 37 11.38 -7.69 -9.03
CA PHE A 37 12.22 -8.88 -9.02
C PHE A 37 12.25 -9.54 -7.64
N LYS A 38 12.22 -10.88 -7.61
CA LYS A 38 12.65 -11.70 -6.46
C LYS A 38 14.16 -11.86 -6.52
N VAL A 39 14.84 -11.67 -5.38
CA VAL A 39 16.28 -11.94 -5.29
C VAL A 39 16.46 -13.38 -4.82
N ILE A 40 16.96 -14.23 -5.71
CA ILE A 40 17.17 -15.66 -5.51
C ILE A 40 18.46 -15.93 -4.77
N LYS A 41 19.54 -15.28 -5.21
CA LYS A 41 20.86 -15.36 -4.61
C LYS A 41 21.35 -13.96 -4.25
N ARG A 42 21.89 -13.83 -3.04
CA ARG A 42 22.54 -12.60 -2.56
C ARG A 42 24.03 -12.86 -2.36
N THR A 43 24.85 -11.96 -2.83
CA THR A 43 26.28 -11.90 -2.50
C THR A 43 26.54 -10.85 -1.43
N ASN A 44 25.87 -9.70 -1.53
CA ASN A 44 26.03 -8.57 -0.61
C ASN A 44 24.67 -8.09 -0.03
N ASN A 45 24.72 -7.18 0.94
CA ASN A 45 23.53 -6.52 1.46
C ASN A 45 22.89 -5.63 0.37
N LEU A 46 21.61 -5.89 0.07
CA LEU A 46 20.86 -5.13 -0.93
C LEU A 46 20.63 -3.67 -0.53
N GLY A 47 20.68 -3.34 0.76
CA GLY A 47 20.52 -1.96 1.25
C GLY A 47 21.80 -1.11 1.17
N SER A 48 22.94 -1.70 0.77
CA SER A 48 24.23 -1.01 0.73
C SER A 48 24.88 -1.02 -0.66
N THR A 49 24.14 -1.39 -1.71
CA THR A 49 24.65 -1.32 -3.08
C THR A 49 24.64 0.12 -3.59
N HIS A 50 25.57 0.45 -4.49
CA HIS A 50 25.61 1.74 -5.18
C HIS A 50 24.27 2.05 -5.87
N GLU A 51 23.64 1.04 -6.48
CA GLU A 51 22.34 1.15 -7.16
C GLU A 51 21.21 1.48 -6.17
N PHE A 52 21.22 0.91 -4.97
CA PHE A 52 20.27 1.26 -3.92
C PHE A 52 20.44 2.72 -3.47
N LEU A 53 21.69 3.15 -3.23
CA LEU A 53 22.01 4.51 -2.81
C LEU A 53 21.65 5.55 -3.87
N GLN A 54 21.83 5.22 -5.16
CA GLN A 54 21.39 6.05 -6.30
C GLN A 54 19.86 6.08 -6.47
N GLY A 55 19.13 5.23 -5.75
CA GLY A 55 17.68 5.13 -5.80
C GLY A 55 17.15 4.41 -7.03
N TYR A 56 17.94 3.50 -7.61
CA TYR A 56 17.52 2.68 -8.75
C TYR A 56 16.52 1.60 -8.38
N TYR A 57 16.41 1.24 -7.10
CA TYR A 57 15.36 0.36 -6.62
C TYR A 57 15.00 0.62 -5.16
N TYR A 58 13.86 0.04 -4.78
CA TYR A 58 13.34 0.01 -3.42
C TYR A 58 13.19 -1.44 -2.95
N LEU A 59 13.56 -1.74 -1.70
CA LEU A 59 13.29 -3.03 -1.06
C LEU A 59 11.83 -3.06 -0.59
N GLN A 60 10.96 -3.72 -1.35
CA GLN A 60 9.51 -3.63 -1.14
C GLN A 60 8.86 -4.99 -1.34
N ASN A 61 7.94 -5.35 -0.45
CA ASN A 61 7.15 -6.57 -0.57
C ASN A 61 6.19 -6.51 -1.77
N ILE A 62 6.00 -7.63 -2.46
CA ILE A 62 5.09 -7.77 -3.61
C ILE A 62 3.69 -7.22 -3.30
N ALA A 63 3.13 -7.58 -2.14
CA ALA A 63 1.81 -7.11 -1.72
C ALA A 63 1.70 -5.58 -1.64
N SER A 64 2.77 -4.90 -1.21
CA SER A 64 2.82 -3.44 -1.19
C SER A 64 2.96 -2.82 -2.58
N MET A 65 3.58 -3.53 -3.53
CA MET A 65 3.63 -3.07 -4.93
C MET A 65 2.25 -3.17 -5.58
N PHE A 66 1.48 -4.22 -5.28
CA PHE A 66 0.10 -4.36 -5.75
C PHE A 66 -0.78 -3.19 -5.30
N SER A 67 -0.54 -2.61 -4.11
CA SER A 67 -1.30 -1.45 -3.65
C SER A 67 -1.24 -0.28 -4.64
N ALA A 68 -0.05 0.13 -5.06
CA ALA A 68 0.08 1.24 -6.01
C ALA A 68 -0.45 0.89 -7.40
N ILE A 69 -0.26 -0.36 -7.85
CA ILE A 69 -0.75 -0.83 -9.16
C ILE A 69 -2.29 -0.84 -9.20
N ILE A 70 -2.95 -1.34 -8.15
CA ILE A 70 -4.42 -1.40 -8.05
C ILE A 70 -5.03 -0.01 -7.94
N LEU A 71 -4.37 0.90 -7.24
CA LEU A 71 -4.81 2.29 -7.15
C LEU A 71 -4.83 2.96 -8.54
N ASP A 72 -3.93 2.54 -9.44
CA ASP A 72 -3.82 3.01 -10.83
C ASP A 72 -3.66 4.55 -10.92
N PRO A 73 -2.66 5.15 -10.25
CA PRO A 73 -2.42 6.59 -10.27
C PRO A 73 -2.10 7.09 -11.69
N LYS A 74 -2.64 8.25 -12.05
CA LYS A 74 -2.42 8.92 -13.33
C LYS A 74 -1.60 10.20 -13.14
N PRO A 75 -0.82 10.63 -14.16
CA PRO A 75 -0.02 11.85 -14.11
C PRO A 75 -0.79 13.15 -13.77
N THR A 76 -2.10 13.18 -13.95
CA THR A 76 -2.95 14.36 -13.67
C THR A 76 -3.65 14.30 -12.32
N ASP A 77 -3.54 13.20 -11.58
CA ASP A 77 -4.28 13.01 -10.35
C ASP A 77 -3.72 13.86 -9.20
N ILE A 78 -4.63 14.26 -8.30
CA ILE A 78 -4.29 14.61 -6.92
C ILE A 78 -4.47 13.35 -6.09
N ILE A 79 -3.38 12.86 -5.48
CA ILE A 79 -3.35 11.63 -4.71
C ILE A 79 -2.97 11.91 -3.27
N ILE A 80 -3.68 11.31 -2.31
CA ILE A 80 -3.34 11.37 -0.88
C ILE A 80 -2.90 9.99 -0.39
N ASP A 81 -1.73 9.88 0.19
CA ASP A 81 -1.30 8.74 1.01
C ASP A 81 -1.47 9.10 2.49
N MET A 82 -2.44 8.49 3.16
CA MET A 82 -2.86 8.87 4.50
C MET A 82 -1.91 8.40 5.62
N CYS A 83 -1.03 7.44 5.32
CA CYS A 83 -0.11 6.81 6.28
C CYS A 83 1.23 6.54 5.59
N ALA A 84 1.84 7.60 5.07
CA ALA A 84 2.84 7.52 4.02
C ALA A 84 4.20 6.94 4.46
N ALA A 85 4.65 7.17 5.69
CA ALA A 85 5.99 6.74 6.07
C ALA A 85 6.10 5.20 6.13
N PRO A 86 7.24 4.61 5.75
CA PRO A 86 8.50 5.26 5.34
C PRO A 86 8.59 5.61 3.84
N GLY A 87 7.51 5.52 3.08
CA GLY A 87 7.46 5.98 1.68
C GLY A 87 7.53 4.89 0.61
N SER A 88 7.45 3.60 0.97
CA SER A 88 7.57 2.50 -0.01
C SER A 88 6.47 2.54 -1.08
N LYS A 89 5.21 2.73 -0.66
CA LYS A 89 4.05 2.86 -1.55
C LYS A 89 3.99 4.25 -2.17
N SER A 90 4.29 5.29 -1.40
CA SER A 90 4.31 6.69 -1.87
C SER A 90 5.30 6.91 -3.02
N THR A 91 6.53 6.39 -2.90
CA THR A 91 7.53 6.45 -3.99
C THR A 91 7.14 5.63 -5.21
N HIS A 92 6.34 4.57 -5.03
CA HIS A 92 5.80 3.80 -6.15
C HIS A 92 4.69 4.57 -6.85
N ILE A 93 3.79 5.21 -6.10
CA ILE A 93 2.78 6.12 -6.65
C ILE A 93 3.44 7.24 -7.45
N GLY A 94 4.43 7.95 -6.88
CA GLY A 94 5.15 9.02 -7.58
C GLY A 94 5.84 8.55 -8.87
N GLN A 95 6.40 7.32 -8.87
CA GLN A 95 6.92 6.69 -10.09
C GLN A 95 5.84 6.48 -11.16
N LEU A 96 4.68 5.95 -10.78
CA LEU A 96 3.58 5.70 -11.73
C LEU A 96 2.93 6.99 -12.23
N MET A 97 3.02 8.08 -11.45
CA MET A 97 2.62 9.42 -11.87
C MET A 97 3.67 10.11 -12.75
N GLU A 98 4.82 9.49 -13.00
CA GLU A 98 5.94 10.09 -13.74
C GLU A 98 6.39 11.45 -13.18
N ASN A 99 6.35 11.62 -11.85
CA ASN A 99 6.63 12.90 -11.18
C ASN A 99 5.72 14.08 -11.62
N LYS A 100 4.53 13.80 -12.18
CA LYS A 100 3.52 14.81 -12.55
C LYS A 100 2.35 14.79 -11.57
N GLY A 101 1.47 15.79 -11.62
CA GLY A 101 0.32 15.90 -10.72
C GLY A 101 0.76 16.21 -9.28
N THR A 102 -0.06 15.85 -8.29
CA THR A 102 0.20 16.20 -6.89
C THR A 102 0.08 14.98 -5.98
N LEU A 103 1.13 14.68 -5.24
CA LEU A 103 1.15 13.61 -4.25
C LEU A 103 1.23 14.20 -2.83
N ILE A 104 0.16 14.06 -2.06
CA ILE A 104 0.05 14.54 -0.68
C ILE A 104 0.32 13.37 0.27
N LEU A 105 1.33 13.52 1.11
CA LEU A 105 1.83 12.47 1.99
C LEU A 105 1.61 12.86 3.43
N ILE A 106 0.82 12.08 4.16
CA ILE A 106 0.47 12.35 5.55
C ILE A 106 1.04 11.23 6.42
N ASP A 107 1.74 11.60 7.49
CA ASP A 107 2.06 10.65 8.56
C ASP A 107 2.01 11.36 9.91
N LYS A 108 1.33 10.72 10.88
CA LYS A 108 1.19 11.23 12.25
C LYS A 108 2.52 11.22 13.01
N ASN A 109 3.36 10.23 12.74
CA ASN A 109 4.56 10.00 13.52
C ASN A 109 5.72 10.83 12.99
N LYS A 110 6.00 11.94 13.68
CA LYS A 110 7.09 12.87 13.35
C LYS A 110 8.45 12.16 13.20
N ASN A 111 8.70 11.11 13.99
CA ASN A 111 9.98 10.37 13.96
C ASN A 111 10.15 9.55 12.67
N ARG A 112 9.08 9.29 11.92
CA ARG A 112 9.14 8.54 10.65
C ARG A 112 9.26 9.47 9.43
N ILE A 113 9.03 10.78 9.60
CA ILE A 113 9.12 11.77 8.53
C ILE A 113 10.53 11.84 7.92
N PRO A 114 11.65 11.85 8.68
CA PRO A 114 12.99 11.87 8.09
C PRO A 114 13.26 10.68 7.16
N ALA A 115 12.75 9.49 7.53
CA ALA A 115 12.88 8.30 6.69
C ALA A 115 12.05 8.42 5.39
N LEU A 116 10.85 9.00 5.48
CA LEU A 116 10.01 9.31 4.32
C LEU A 116 10.72 10.30 3.38
N GLU A 117 11.20 11.43 3.91
CA GLU A 117 11.95 12.44 3.14
C GLU A 117 13.18 11.86 2.46
N THR A 118 13.98 11.09 3.21
CA THR A 118 15.18 10.43 2.69
C THR A 118 14.84 9.51 1.53
N ASN A 119 13.78 8.70 1.67
CA ASN A 119 13.36 7.79 0.60
C ASN A 119 12.80 8.54 -0.61
N LEU A 120 12.02 9.61 -0.44
CA LEU A 120 11.53 10.41 -1.55
C LEU A 120 12.67 11.05 -2.34
N ARG A 121 13.62 11.69 -1.63
CA ARG A 121 14.82 12.30 -2.25
C ARG A 121 15.67 11.24 -2.96
N ARG A 122 15.98 10.13 -2.29
CA ARG A 122 16.75 9.02 -2.87
C ARG A 122 16.07 8.49 -4.12
N MET A 123 14.75 8.31 -4.10
CA MET A 123 13.99 7.82 -5.25
C MET A 123 13.71 8.89 -6.32
N GLY A 124 14.07 10.15 -6.09
CA GLY A 124 13.90 11.25 -7.05
C GLY A 124 12.44 11.66 -7.24
N ILE A 125 11.63 11.58 -6.18
CA ILE A 125 10.22 12.02 -6.22
C ILE A 125 10.17 13.53 -6.01
N SER A 126 9.60 14.25 -6.98
CA SER A 126 9.59 15.73 -7.00
C SER A 126 8.21 16.36 -6.86
N ASN A 127 7.13 15.58 -7.00
CA ASN A 127 5.74 16.05 -6.97
C ASN A 127 5.04 15.83 -5.60
N ALA A 128 5.81 15.71 -4.52
CA ALA A 128 5.31 15.31 -3.20
C ALA A 128 5.27 16.46 -2.19
N LEU A 129 4.16 16.59 -1.46
CA LEU A 129 3.98 17.48 -0.31
C LEU A 129 3.81 16.65 0.96
N ILE A 130 4.61 16.91 1.99
CA ILE A 130 4.58 16.13 3.24
C ILE A 130 3.90 16.93 4.35
N PHE A 131 2.95 16.32 5.04
CA PHE A 131 2.25 16.87 6.19
C PHE A 131 2.43 15.95 7.40
N ASN A 132 3.00 16.47 8.48
CA ASN A 132 3.01 15.76 9.76
C ASN A 132 1.71 16.06 10.52
N MET A 133 0.69 15.22 10.32
CA MET A 133 -0.60 15.35 11.00
C MET A 133 -1.31 14.01 11.15
N ASP A 134 -2.33 13.97 12.00
CA ASP A 134 -3.23 12.82 12.09
C ASP A 134 -4.22 12.85 10.91
N ALA A 135 -4.16 11.84 10.02
CA ALA A 135 -5.00 11.77 8.84
C ALA A 135 -6.51 11.58 9.15
N VAL A 136 -6.89 11.30 10.40
CA VAL A 136 -8.29 11.43 10.84
C VAL A 136 -8.80 12.87 10.66
N ASN A 137 -7.91 13.86 10.74
CA ASN A 137 -8.20 15.28 10.54
C ASN A 137 -7.97 15.74 9.09
N LEU A 138 -7.96 14.82 8.11
CA LEU A 138 -7.71 15.14 6.69
C LEU A 138 -8.66 16.22 6.15
N ASN A 139 -9.89 16.30 6.67
CA ASN A 139 -10.86 17.33 6.31
C ASN A 139 -10.36 18.76 6.55
N LYS A 140 -9.43 18.98 7.49
CA LYS A 140 -8.86 20.32 7.77
C LYS A 140 -8.04 20.88 6.60
N LEU A 141 -7.51 20.01 5.74
CA LEU A 141 -6.77 20.45 4.55
C LEU A 141 -7.72 21.00 3.47
N ASN A 142 -9.02 20.70 3.54
CA ASN A 142 -10.02 21.09 2.56
C ASN A 142 -9.70 20.69 1.10
N ILE A 143 -8.91 19.63 0.93
CA ILE A 143 -8.51 19.08 -0.38
C ILE A 143 -9.43 17.93 -0.75
N LYS A 144 -9.81 17.85 -2.03
CA LYS A 144 -10.43 16.67 -2.63
C LYS A 144 -9.44 15.97 -3.55
N ALA A 145 -9.29 14.66 -3.37
CA ALA A 145 -8.38 13.84 -4.16
C ALA A 145 -9.12 12.98 -5.17
N ASP A 146 -8.48 12.77 -6.32
CA ASP A 146 -8.91 11.81 -7.34
C ASP A 146 -8.71 10.39 -6.81
N LYS A 147 -7.60 10.18 -6.09
CA LYS A 147 -7.25 8.88 -5.52
C LYS A 147 -6.68 8.99 -4.11
N ILE A 148 -6.95 8.00 -3.27
CA ILE A 148 -6.44 7.94 -1.91
C ILE A 148 -5.88 6.54 -1.63
N LEU A 149 -4.67 6.48 -1.09
CA LEU A 149 -4.12 5.28 -0.48
C LEU A 149 -4.30 5.38 1.03
N LEU A 150 -4.97 4.38 1.61
CA LEU A 150 -5.03 4.18 3.05
C LEU A 150 -4.43 2.80 3.37
N ASP A 151 -3.10 2.78 3.50
CA ASP A 151 -2.38 1.64 4.09
C ASP A 151 -2.44 1.76 5.62
N ALA A 152 -3.50 1.22 6.19
CA ALA A 152 -3.88 1.57 7.55
C ALA A 152 -2.97 0.90 8.59
N PRO A 153 -2.69 1.59 9.72
CA PRO A 153 -1.98 0.98 10.83
C PRO A 153 -2.79 -0.21 11.37
N CYS A 154 -2.14 -1.37 11.46
CA CYS A 154 -2.75 -2.63 11.87
C CYS A 154 -1.81 -3.42 12.79
N THR A 155 -2.31 -4.51 13.37
CA THR A 155 -1.52 -5.42 14.22
C THR A 155 -0.41 -6.12 13.43
N GLY A 156 -0.65 -6.42 12.16
CA GLY A 156 0.37 -6.86 11.21
C GLY A 156 0.72 -8.34 11.32
N GLU A 157 -0.24 -9.21 11.65
CA GLU A 157 -0.06 -10.67 11.70
C GLU A 157 0.34 -11.24 10.34
N GLY A 158 -0.01 -10.58 9.23
CA GLY A 158 0.43 -10.97 7.90
C GLY A 158 1.96 -10.90 7.71
N LEU A 159 2.67 -10.21 8.61
CA LEU A 159 4.13 -10.10 8.60
C LEU A 159 4.83 -11.18 9.46
N ILE A 160 4.12 -12.09 10.12
CA ILE A 160 4.72 -13.11 11.01
C ILE A 160 5.79 -13.96 10.31
N ARG A 161 5.63 -14.25 9.01
CA ARG A 161 6.64 -14.98 8.21
C ARG A 161 7.97 -14.22 8.11
N GLN A 162 7.94 -12.89 8.15
CA GLN A 162 9.13 -12.03 8.08
C GLN A 162 9.67 -11.66 9.45
N ASP A 163 8.78 -11.51 10.43
CA ASP A 163 9.10 -11.11 11.80
C ASP A 163 8.29 -11.99 12.79
N PRO A 164 8.84 -13.16 13.19
CA PRO A 164 8.14 -14.13 14.04
C PRO A 164 7.72 -13.58 15.41
N ASN A 165 8.42 -12.54 15.91
CA ASN A 165 8.10 -11.90 17.19
C ASN A 165 6.70 -11.28 17.18
N ARG A 166 6.17 -10.94 16.00
CA ARG A 166 4.83 -10.38 15.85
C ARG A 166 3.73 -11.27 16.38
N LYS A 167 3.92 -12.60 16.33
CA LYS A 167 2.97 -13.60 16.84
C LYS A 167 2.58 -13.36 18.31
N LYS A 168 3.49 -12.79 19.10
CA LYS A 168 3.28 -12.52 20.54
C LYS A 168 3.16 -11.03 20.88
N SER A 169 3.25 -10.15 19.88
CA SER A 169 3.39 -8.70 20.10
C SER A 169 2.07 -7.95 20.34
N ARG A 170 0.92 -8.58 20.08
CA ARG A 170 -0.40 -7.96 20.10
C ARG A 170 -1.41 -8.81 20.85
N LYS A 171 -2.37 -8.14 21.47
CA LYS A 171 -3.52 -8.73 22.18
C LYS A 171 -4.81 -8.38 21.44
N MET A 172 -5.92 -9.07 21.74
CA MET A 172 -7.24 -8.76 21.16
C MET A 172 -7.65 -7.28 21.33
N LYS A 173 -7.35 -6.69 22.49
CA LYS A 173 -7.59 -5.25 22.73
C LYS A 173 -6.85 -4.33 21.75
N ASP A 174 -5.67 -4.74 21.26
CA ASP A 174 -4.93 -3.97 20.24
C ASP A 174 -5.64 -4.00 18.90
N ILE A 175 -6.19 -5.17 18.51
CA ILE A 175 -6.99 -5.35 17.29
C ILE A 175 -8.21 -4.42 17.33
N GLU A 176 -8.97 -4.45 18.43
CA GLU A 176 -10.15 -3.60 18.60
C GLU A 176 -9.81 -2.10 18.50
N LYS A 177 -8.74 -1.68 19.17
CA LYS A 177 -8.26 -0.28 19.14
C LYS A 177 -7.84 0.14 17.74
N LEU A 178 -7.09 -0.70 17.03
CA LEU A 178 -6.62 -0.40 15.67
C LEU A 178 -7.78 -0.41 14.68
N ALA A 179 -8.73 -1.36 14.78
CA ALA A 179 -9.94 -1.36 13.98
C ALA A 179 -10.75 -0.06 14.16
N LEU A 180 -10.86 0.48 15.39
CA LEU A 180 -11.52 1.76 15.62
C LEU A 180 -10.79 2.93 14.91
N ILE A 181 -9.46 2.95 14.96
CA ILE A 181 -8.64 3.96 14.27
C ILE A 181 -8.79 3.82 12.75
N GLN A 182 -8.73 2.59 12.21
CA GLN A 182 -8.91 2.29 10.79
C GLN A 182 -10.27 2.77 10.29
N LYS A 183 -11.35 2.55 11.06
CA LYS A 183 -12.69 3.09 10.75
C LYS A 183 -12.66 4.61 10.63
N LYS A 184 -12.06 5.31 11.61
CA LYS A 184 -11.96 6.79 11.59
C LYS A 184 -11.16 7.30 10.38
N LEU A 185 -10.03 6.67 10.07
CA LEU A 185 -9.21 6.97 8.90
C LEU A 185 -9.98 6.74 7.60
N LEU A 186 -10.69 5.61 7.50
CA LEU A 186 -11.47 5.28 6.31
C LEU A 186 -12.62 6.28 6.10
N HIS A 187 -13.31 6.70 7.18
CA HIS A 187 -14.30 7.77 7.11
C HIS A 187 -13.70 9.09 6.60
N ALA A 188 -12.53 9.49 7.10
CA ALA A 188 -11.84 10.70 6.68
C ALA A 188 -11.43 10.64 5.20
N GLY A 189 -10.83 9.52 4.77
CA GLY A 189 -10.45 9.30 3.38
C GLY A 189 -11.64 9.35 2.43
N LEU A 190 -12.73 8.63 2.73
CA LEU A 190 -13.93 8.63 1.89
C LEU A 190 -14.50 10.05 1.71
N ARG A 191 -14.54 10.87 2.77
CA ARG A 191 -15.00 12.27 2.68
C ARG A 191 -14.11 13.14 1.80
N ALA A 192 -12.81 12.84 1.72
CA ALA A 192 -11.84 13.58 0.91
C ALA A 192 -11.81 13.13 -0.57
N LEU A 193 -12.54 12.09 -0.97
CA LEU A 193 -12.63 11.70 -2.38
C LEU A 193 -13.48 12.67 -3.21
N LYS A 194 -13.02 13.02 -4.41
CA LYS A 194 -13.85 13.62 -5.46
C LYS A 194 -14.95 12.64 -5.92
N PRO A 195 -16.04 13.13 -6.54
CA PRO A 195 -16.93 12.26 -7.33
C PRO A 195 -16.11 11.41 -8.31
N ASN A 196 -16.49 10.16 -8.52
CA ASN A 196 -15.71 9.15 -9.28
C ASN A 196 -14.33 8.77 -8.72
N GLY A 197 -13.89 9.41 -7.64
CA GLY A 197 -12.61 9.12 -7.00
C GLY A 197 -12.54 7.72 -6.41
N LYS A 198 -11.31 7.21 -6.27
CA LYS A 198 -11.02 5.87 -5.75
C LYS A 198 -10.19 5.91 -4.47
N LEU A 199 -10.53 5.10 -3.49
CA LEU A 199 -9.70 4.88 -2.30
C LEU A 199 -9.29 3.42 -2.22
N LEU A 200 -8.00 3.13 -2.13
CA LEU A 200 -7.53 1.80 -1.81
C LEU A 200 -7.29 1.70 -0.31
N TYR A 201 -8.11 0.89 0.36
CA TYR A 201 -7.87 0.47 1.74
C TYR A 201 -7.01 -0.78 1.75
N SER A 202 -5.91 -0.78 2.50
CA SER A 202 -5.06 -1.96 2.68
C SER A 202 -4.55 -2.10 4.09
N THR A 203 -4.26 -3.34 4.49
CA THR A 203 -3.58 -3.68 5.74
C THR A 203 -2.62 -4.83 5.51
N CYS A 204 -1.64 -4.99 6.42
CA CYS A 204 -0.83 -6.21 6.53
C CYS A 204 -1.36 -7.19 7.60
N SER A 205 -2.67 -7.11 7.90
CA SER A 205 -3.38 -8.02 8.78
C SER A 205 -4.12 -9.08 7.97
N ILE A 206 -4.26 -10.27 8.54
CA ILE A 206 -5.08 -11.35 7.97
C ILE A 206 -6.45 -11.47 8.67
N GLY A 207 -6.63 -10.82 9.82
CA GLY A 207 -7.86 -10.88 10.60
C GLY A 207 -9.00 -10.14 9.89
N PRO A 208 -10.23 -10.67 9.85
CA PRO A 208 -11.39 -9.94 9.33
C PRO A 208 -11.72 -8.68 10.15
N GLU A 209 -11.32 -8.61 11.43
CA GLU A 209 -11.57 -7.51 12.37
C GLU A 209 -10.97 -6.18 11.92
N GLU A 210 -9.86 -6.23 11.19
CA GLU A 210 -9.17 -5.07 10.63
C GLU A 210 -9.40 -4.92 9.11
N ASN A 211 -10.17 -5.82 8.51
CA ASN A 211 -10.34 -5.89 7.06
C ASN A 211 -11.82 -5.74 6.70
N GLU A 212 -12.51 -6.84 6.39
CA GLU A 212 -13.90 -6.81 5.93
C GLU A 212 -14.86 -6.26 6.97
N LEU A 213 -14.63 -6.50 8.27
CA LEU A 213 -15.49 -5.94 9.31
C LEU A 213 -15.35 -4.41 9.40
N VAL A 214 -14.15 -3.86 9.18
CA VAL A 214 -13.94 -2.41 9.09
C VAL A 214 -14.65 -1.85 7.87
N VAL A 215 -14.41 -2.43 6.69
CA VAL A 215 -15.00 -1.94 5.44
C VAL A 215 -16.53 -2.04 5.46
N HIS A 216 -17.07 -3.18 5.91
CA HIS A 216 -18.51 -3.38 6.08
C HIS A 216 -19.11 -2.33 7.00
N GLU A 217 -18.56 -2.17 8.21
CA GLU A 217 -19.11 -1.24 9.20
C GLU A 217 -19.07 0.21 8.72
N VAL A 218 -18.01 0.61 8.02
CA VAL A 218 -17.91 1.98 7.49
C VAL A 218 -18.86 2.21 6.31
N LEU A 219 -19.14 1.19 5.50
CA LEU A 219 -19.93 1.35 4.28
C LEU A 219 -21.40 0.95 4.40
N LYS A 220 -21.82 0.23 5.45
CA LYS A 220 -23.17 -0.31 5.58
C LYS A 220 -24.28 0.73 5.31
N ASP A 221 -24.09 1.96 5.76
CA ASP A 221 -25.06 3.05 5.60
C ASP A 221 -24.71 4.03 4.46
N LYS A 222 -23.63 3.80 3.71
CA LYS A 222 -23.14 4.73 2.68
C LYS A 222 -23.40 4.24 1.25
N ARG A 223 -24.59 4.55 0.71
CA ARG A 223 -25.03 4.13 -0.64
C ARG A 223 -24.24 4.76 -1.81
N ASN A 224 -23.52 5.84 -1.56
CA ASN A 224 -22.70 6.56 -2.53
C ASN A 224 -21.29 5.96 -2.73
N TYR A 225 -20.94 4.91 -1.99
CA TYR A 225 -19.69 4.19 -2.17
C TYR A 225 -19.94 2.71 -2.49
N THR A 226 -19.07 2.15 -3.31
CA THR A 226 -19.11 0.74 -3.73
C THR A 226 -17.71 0.16 -3.72
N ILE A 227 -17.60 -1.15 -3.56
CA ILE A 227 -16.34 -1.87 -3.72
C ILE A 227 -16.18 -2.20 -5.20
N SER A 228 -15.09 -1.71 -5.81
CA SER A 228 -14.77 -1.95 -7.22
C SER A 228 -14.07 -3.29 -7.39
N LYS A 229 -14.47 -4.03 -8.43
CA LYS A 229 -13.75 -5.23 -8.86
C LYS A 229 -12.30 -4.90 -9.22
N ILE A 230 -11.38 -5.68 -8.67
CA ILE A 230 -9.97 -5.64 -9.05
C ILE A 230 -9.80 -6.59 -10.24
N ASN A 231 -9.40 -6.06 -11.38
CA ASN A 231 -9.44 -6.78 -12.67
C ASN A 231 -8.50 -7.99 -12.75
N LYS A 232 -7.39 -7.95 -12.00
CA LYS A 232 -6.42 -9.05 -11.94
C LYS A 232 -6.56 -9.82 -10.62
N PRO A 233 -6.47 -11.16 -10.62
CA PRO A 233 -6.59 -11.97 -9.41
C PRO A 233 -5.27 -11.94 -8.64
N TYR A 234 -4.97 -10.81 -7.98
CA TYR A 234 -3.77 -10.71 -7.15
C TYR A 234 -3.80 -11.69 -5.98
N GLY A 235 -4.99 -11.97 -5.44
CA GLY A 235 -5.19 -12.90 -4.34
C GLY A 235 -6.51 -13.66 -4.43
N VAL A 236 -6.93 -14.21 -3.30
CA VAL A 236 -8.26 -14.83 -3.16
C VAL A 236 -9.31 -13.77 -2.84
N LYS A 237 -10.58 -14.08 -3.13
CA LYS A 237 -11.71 -13.19 -2.86
C LYS A 237 -11.82 -12.87 -1.35
N GLY A 238 -12.27 -11.66 -1.04
CA GLY A 238 -12.60 -11.26 0.33
C GLY A 238 -13.79 -12.03 0.92
N LEU A 239 -13.95 -11.92 2.23
CA LEU A 239 -14.98 -12.63 2.97
C LEU A 239 -16.32 -11.90 2.93
N THR A 240 -17.39 -12.60 2.58
CA THR A 240 -18.77 -12.09 2.64
C THR A 240 -19.55 -12.62 3.84
N LYS A 241 -19.01 -13.59 4.57
CA LYS A 241 -19.53 -14.11 5.84
C LYS A 241 -18.39 -14.27 6.83
N VAL A 242 -18.55 -13.75 8.04
CA VAL A 242 -17.56 -13.81 9.11
C VAL A 242 -18.28 -14.08 10.43
N TYR A 243 -17.85 -15.08 11.19
CA TYR A 243 -18.43 -15.45 12.49
C TYR A 243 -19.97 -15.58 12.48
N GLY A 244 -20.53 -16.21 11.43
CA GLY A 244 -21.98 -16.38 11.27
C GLY A 244 -22.75 -15.13 10.80
N LYS A 245 -22.08 -13.97 10.67
CA LYS A 245 -22.69 -12.72 10.18
C LYS A 245 -22.46 -12.56 8.68
N SER A 246 -23.53 -12.30 7.93
CA SER A 246 -23.44 -11.85 6.54
C SER A 246 -22.95 -10.40 6.47
N LEU A 247 -21.93 -10.18 5.64
CA LEU A 247 -21.38 -8.85 5.34
C LEU A 247 -21.93 -8.37 3.99
N ARG A 248 -21.40 -7.24 3.49
CA ARG A 248 -21.80 -6.73 2.18
C ARG A 248 -21.35 -7.69 1.09
N GLU A 249 -22.21 -7.94 0.10
CA GLU A 249 -21.91 -8.86 -0.99
C GLU A 249 -20.75 -8.37 -1.87
N ASP A 250 -20.64 -7.05 -2.07
CA ASP A 250 -19.57 -6.44 -2.87
C ASP A 250 -18.16 -6.60 -2.24
N LEU A 251 -18.04 -7.10 -0.99
CA LEU A 251 -16.75 -7.45 -0.40
C LEU A 251 -16.04 -8.60 -1.14
N ILE A 252 -16.78 -9.41 -1.91
CA ILE A 252 -16.20 -10.44 -2.76
C ILE A 252 -15.19 -9.88 -3.78
N TYR A 253 -15.27 -8.58 -4.09
CA TYR A 253 -14.37 -7.88 -5.00
C TYR A 253 -13.05 -7.45 -4.35
N SER A 254 -12.97 -7.44 -3.01
CA SER A 254 -11.70 -7.25 -2.31
C SER A 254 -10.80 -8.49 -2.45
N GLN A 255 -9.52 -8.33 -2.14
CA GLN A 255 -8.49 -9.35 -2.34
C GLN A 255 -7.74 -9.62 -1.04
N ARG A 256 -7.56 -10.90 -0.74
CA ARG A 256 -6.74 -11.41 0.36
C ARG A 256 -5.51 -12.13 -0.16
N LEU A 257 -4.37 -11.76 0.40
CA LEU A 257 -3.10 -12.41 0.17
C LEU A 257 -2.74 -13.22 1.41
N TYR A 258 -2.38 -14.47 1.17
CA TYR A 258 -1.93 -15.41 2.18
C TYR A 258 -0.52 -15.91 1.86
N PRO A 259 0.38 -16.01 2.87
CA PRO A 259 1.76 -16.43 2.63
C PRO A 259 1.93 -17.80 1.97
N HIS A 260 1.08 -18.77 2.32
CA HIS A 260 1.17 -20.15 1.81
C HIS A 260 0.62 -20.30 0.39
N LEU A 261 -0.29 -19.42 -0.05
CA LEU A 261 -0.89 -19.48 -1.38
C LEU A 261 -0.16 -18.61 -2.40
N HIS A 262 0.39 -17.46 -1.99
CA HIS A 262 0.88 -16.44 -2.92
C HIS A 262 2.38 -16.14 -2.76
N ASP A 263 3.09 -16.89 -1.91
CA ASP A 263 4.51 -16.67 -1.58
C ASP A 263 4.84 -15.18 -1.26
N THR A 264 3.95 -14.52 -0.52
CA THR A 264 4.08 -13.12 -0.11
C THR A 264 3.75 -12.96 1.38
N ILE A 265 3.60 -11.74 1.85
CA ILE A 265 3.08 -11.45 3.19
C ILE A 265 1.55 -11.63 3.22
N GLY A 266 0.99 -11.84 4.41
CA GLY A 266 -0.45 -11.68 4.61
C GLY A 266 -0.85 -10.23 4.39
N PHE A 267 -1.87 -10.00 3.57
CA PHE A 267 -2.25 -8.65 3.16
C PHE A 267 -3.70 -8.59 2.69
N TYR A 268 -4.33 -7.44 2.84
CA TYR A 268 -5.69 -7.19 2.37
C TYR A 268 -5.74 -5.93 1.49
N LEU A 269 -6.53 -5.98 0.41
CA LEU A 269 -6.67 -4.92 -0.58
C LEU A 269 -8.15 -4.74 -0.92
N CYS A 270 -8.70 -3.55 -0.69
CA CYS A 270 -10.09 -3.22 -0.99
C CYS A 270 -10.17 -1.87 -1.70
N LEU A 271 -10.50 -1.90 -2.99
CA LEU A 271 -10.64 -0.70 -3.81
C LEU A 271 -12.07 -0.18 -3.73
N LEU A 272 -12.23 0.99 -3.14
CA LEU A 272 -13.50 1.70 -2.96
C LEU A 272 -13.64 2.77 -4.03
N LYS A 273 -14.85 2.97 -4.53
CA LYS A 273 -15.17 4.04 -5.49
C LYS A 273 -16.34 4.87 -5.00
N ARG A 274 -16.20 6.19 -5.07
CA ARG A 274 -17.31 7.13 -4.89
C ARG A 274 -18.10 7.25 -6.19
N LYS A 275 -19.43 7.16 -6.14
CA LYS A 275 -20.29 7.38 -7.31
C LYS A 275 -20.14 8.82 -7.83
N ALA A 276 -20.32 9.01 -9.14
CA ALA A 276 -20.62 10.33 -9.71
C ALA A 276 -21.97 10.75 -9.13
N VAL A 277 -21.99 11.79 -8.29
CA VAL A 277 -23.23 12.49 -7.92
C VAL A 277 -23.03 13.91 -8.37
#